data_AF-A0A3B9BTE9-F1
#
_entry.id   AF-A0A3B9BTE9-F1
#
_cell.length_a   1.000
_cell.length_b   1.000
_cell.length_c   1.000
_cell.angle_alpha   90.00
_cell.angle_beta   90.00
_cell.angle_gamma   90.00
#
_symmetry.space_group_name_H-M   'P 1'
#
loop_
_entity.id
_entity.type
_entity.pdbx_description
1 polymer ?
#
loop_
_entity_poly.entity_id
_entity_poly.type
_entity_poly.pdbx_seq_one_letter_code
_entity_poly.pdbx_strand_id
1 'polypeptide(L)'
;AMCGIGDWITGVLEKDGAPVGSVIPKEGGIQFTESYSIGKGSDKAEIVNKFIQYMLSPAGQVKSAQMAAYPGFCVTKGGRAALIEADPKEAMRSHQMGGMSNDPITLINEGRIHYRDIPKQQSLEDWNDYWSEYKNS
;
A
#
# COMPACT_ATOMS: atom_id res chain seq x y z
N ALA A 1 20.04 -7.68 -3.67
CA ALA A 1 19.28 -7.21 -2.49
C ALA A 1 17.82 -7.00 -2.89
N MET A 2 16.85 -7.34 -2.05
CA MET A 2 15.43 -7.04 -2.33
C MET A 2 15.15 -5.61 -1.85
N CYS A 3 15.35 -4.62 -2.72
CA CYS A 3 15.10 -3.21 -2.40
C CYS A 3 13.60 -2.92 -2.45
N GLY A 4 13.04 -2.35 -1.38
CA GLY A 4 11.69 -1.75 -1.39
C GLY A 4 10.52 -2.74 -1.27
N ILE A 5 10.58 -3.72 -0.36
CA ILE A 5 9.41 -4.53 0.00
C ILE A 5 8.54 -3.80 1.05
N GLY A 6 7.24 -4.04 1.04
CA GLY A 6 6.29 -3.51 2.02
C GLY A 6 5.49 -4.59 2.73
N ASP A 7 4.61 -4.16 3.62
CA ASP A 7 3.70 -5.03 4.41
C ASP A 7 2.90 -6.01 3.54
N TRP A 8 2.61 -5.66 2.29
CA TRP A 8 1.84 -6.52 1.40
C TRP A 8 2.54 -7.85 1.05
N ILE A 9 3.89 -7.89 1.05
CA ILE A 9 4.63 -9.15 0.85
C ILE A 9 4.78 -9.88 2.18
N THR A 10 5.29 -9.19 3.19
CA THR A 10 5.60 -9.81 4.49
C THR A 10 4.34 -10.29 5.18
N GLY A 11 3.22 -9.59 5.04
CA GLY A 11 1.92 -10.01 5.54
C GLY A 11 1.37 -11.27 4.87
N VAL A 12 1.66 -11.49 3.58
CA VAL A 12 1.32 -12.75 2.90
C VAL A 12 2.23 -13.87 3.39
N LEU A 13 3.53 -13.63 3.49
CA LEU A 13 4.48 -14.62 4.02
C LEU A 13 4.18 -15.01 5.47
N GLU A 14 3.81 -14.04 6.31
CA GLU A 14 3.39 -14.26 7.70
C GLU A 14 2.10 -15.10 7.78
N LYS A 15 1.11 -14.82 6.91
CA LYS A 15 -0.11 -15.65 6.79
C LYS A 15 0.21 -17.10 6.41
N ASP A 16 1.24 -17.30 5.59
CA ASP A 16 1.73 -18.63 5.20
C ASP A 16 2.68 -19.26 6.25
N GLY A 17 2.86 -18.62 7.41
CA GLY A 17 3.59 -19.16 8.57
C GLY A 17 5.08 -18.82 8.62
N ALA A 18 5.57 -17.96 7.72
CA ALA A 18 6.94 -17.47 7.81
C ALA A 18 7.09 -16.49 8.99
N PRO A 19 8.15 -16.59 9.82
CA PRO A 19 8.36 -15.70 10.97
C PRO A 19 8.95 -14.35 10.52
N VAL A 20 8.24 -13.62 9.67
CA VAL A 20 8.66 -12.34 9.08
C VAL A 20 7.62 -11.26 9.33
N GLY A 21 8.05 -10.01 9.34
CA GLY A 21 7.18 -8.85 9.45
C GLY A 21 7.85 -7.60 8.86
N SER A 22 7.14 -6.48 8.88
CA SER A 22 7.64 -5.20 8.38
C SER A 22 7.76 -4.16 9.49
N VAL A 23 8.80 -3.33 9.40
CA VAL A 23 8.98 -2.15 10.23
C VAL A 23 9.34 -0.97 9.33
N ILE A 24 8.86 0.22 9.70
CA ILE A 24 9.30 1.46 9.06
C ILE A 24 10.56 1.94 9.79
N PRO A 25 11.73 2.07 9.10
CA PRO A 25 12.96 2.56 9.70
C PRO A 25 12.81 3.97 10.29
N LYS A 26 13.69 4.34 11.23
CA LYS A 26 13.64 5.66 11.88
C LYS A 26 13.90 6.79 10.88
N GLU A 27 14.75 6.51 9.91
CA GLU A 27 15.15 7.36 8.79
C GLU A 27 14.01 7.61 7.81
N GLY A 28 13.00 6.72 7.81
CA GLY A 28 11.75 6.90 7.11
C GLY A 28 11.38 5.73 6.19
N GLY A 29 10.21 5.86 5.57
CA GLY A 29 9.69 4.91 4.59
C GLY A 29 9.04 5.62 3.40
N ILE A 30 8.95 4.92 2.27
CA ILE A 30 8.29 5.43 1.06
C ILE A 30 6.89 4.82 0.98
N GLN A 31 5.89 5.68 0.91
CA GLN A 31 4.51 5.29 0.68
C GLN A 31 4.34 4.87 -0.79
N PHE A 32 3.62 3.77 -1.01
CA PHE A 32 3.13 3.40 -2.33
C PHE A 32 1.62 3.62 -2.38
N THR A 33 1.14 4.26 -3.45
CA THR A 33 -0.28 4.34 -3.79
C THR A 33 -0.50 3.72 -5.16
N GLU A 34 -1.55 2.93 -5.30
CA GLU A 34 -2.08 2.50 -6.57
C GLU A 34 -3.49 3.06 -6.73
N SER A 35 -3.78 3.59 -7.92
CA SER A 35 -5.05 4.25 -8.22
C SER A 35 -5.74 3.56 -9.37
N TYR A 36 -7.05 3.35 -9.24
CA TYR A 36 -7.87 2.89 -10.36
C TYR A 36 -7.92 3.94 -11.46
N SER A 37 -7.71 3.51 -12.70
CA SER A 37 -7.72 4.37 -13.88
C SER A 37 -8.62 3.77 -14.96
N ILE A 38 -9.30 4.62 -15.72
CA ILE A 38 -10.08 4.21 -16.90
C ILE A 38 -9.28 4.58 -18.14
N GLY A 39 -8.93 3.58 -18.96
CA GLY A 39 -8.22 3.80 -20.21
C GLY A 39 -9.03 4.68 -21.17
N LYS A 40 -8.37 5.64 -21.81
CA LYS A 40 -8.98 6.52 -22.80
C LYS A 40 -9.60 5.69 -23.92
N GLY A 41 -10.87 5.96 -24.25
CA GLY A 41 -11.59 5.26 -25.32
C GLY A 41 -12.18 3.91 -24.94
N SER A 42 -12.15 3.52 -23.66
CA SER A 42 -12.83 2.30 -23.21
C SER A 42 -14.34 2.37 -23.45
N ASP A 43 -14.89 1.37 -24.15
CA ASP A 43 -16.33 1.17 -24.32
C ASP A 43 -17.00 0.61 -23.06
N LYS A 44 -16.21 0.28 -22.02
CA LYS A 44 -16.66 -0.27 -20.73
C LYS A 44 -16.62 0.75 -19.59
N ALA A 45 -16.49 2.05 -19.89
CA ALA A 45 -16.34 3.08 -18.86
C ALA A 45 -17.45 3.06 -17.79
N GLU A 46 -18.69 2.76 -18.15
CA GLU A 46 -19.81 2.70 -17.19
C GLU A 46 -19.63 1.58 -16.15
N ILE A 47 -19.35 0.35 -16.60
CA ILE A 47 -19.18 -0.79 -15.67
C ILE A 47 -17.91 -0.64 -14.83
N VAL A 48 -16.84 -0.10 -15.42
CA VAL A 48 -15.61 0.20 -14.68
C VAL A 48 -15.85 1.25 -13.60
N ASN A 49 -16.64 2.29 -13.88
CA ASN A 49 -17.02 3.26 -12.84
C ASN A 49 -17.78 2.62 -11.68
N LYS A 50 -18.74 1.72 -11.96
CA LYS A 50 -19.46 0.97 -10.91
C LYS A 50 -18.51 0.10 -10.08
N PHE A 51 -17.54 -0.54 -10.73
CA PHE A 51 -16.49 -1.30 -10.04
C PHE A 51 -15.63 -0.41 -9.13
N ILE A 52 -15.18 0.74 -9.60
CA ILE A 52 -14.40 1.70 -8.80
C ILE A 52 -15.20 2.17 -7.59
N GLN A 53 -16.48 2.53 -7.77
CA GLN A 53 -17.37 2.90 -6.67
C GLN A 53 -17.51 1.78 -5.64
N TYR A 54 -17.64 0.52 -6.09
CA TYR A 54 -17.65 -0.62 -5.20
C TYR A 54 -16.33 -0.77 -4.43
N MET A 55 -15.18 -0.74 -5.12
CA MET A 55 -13.87 -0.90 -4.48
C MET A 55 -13.57 0.21 -3.47
N LEU A 56 -14.10 1.43 -3.68
CA LEU A 56 -13.99 2.54 -2.74
C LEU A 56 -15.04 2.51 -1.62
N SER A 57 -16.04 1.63 -1.68
CA SER A 57 -16.97 1.42 -0.56
C SER A 57 -16.28 0.73 0.64
N PRO A 58 -16.86 0.78 1.85
CA PRO A 58 -16.31 0.04 2.99
C PRO A 58 -16.18 -1.47 2.72
N ALA A 59 -17.19 -2.08 2.11
CA ALA A 59 -17.15 -3.51 1.78
C ALA A 59 -16.07 -3.85 0.75
N GLY A 60 -15.89 -3.02 -0.27
CA GLY A 60 -14.83 -3.19 -1.27
C GLY A 60 -13.43 -3.06 -0.66
N GLN A 61 -13.23 -2.12 0.27
CA GLN A 61 -11.97 -1.96 0.99
C GLN A 61 -11.65 -3.15 1.91
N VAL A 62 -12.65 -3.72 2.61
CA VAL A 62 -12.46 -4.96 3.38
C VAL A 62 -12.01 -6.10 2.46
N LYS A 63 -12.64 -6.26 1.29
CA LYS A 63 -12.22 -7.27 0.29
C LYS A 63 -10.78 -7.04 -0.19
N SER A 64 -10.39 -5.79 -0.39
CA SER A 64 -9.02 -5.43 -0.79
C SER A 64 -7.99 -5.78 0.29
N ALA A 65 -8.27 -5.47 1.56
CA ALA A 65 -7.39 -5.80 2.68
C ALA A 65 -7.23 -7.31 2.92
N GLN A 66 -8.21 -8.10 2.49
CA GLN A 66 -8.22 -9.55 2.64
C GLN A 66 -7.68 -10.31 1.41
N MET A 67 -7.19 -9.62 0.38
CA MET A 67 -6.62 -10.30 -0.80
C MET A 67 -5.42 -11.16 -0.41
N ALA A 68 -5.36 -12.37 -0.98
CA ALA A 68 -4.33 -13.35 -0.65
C ALA A 68 -2.93 -12.98 -1.17
N ALA A 69 -2.84 -12.23 -2.27
CA ALA A 69 -1.56 -11.89 -2.90
C ALA A 69 -1.13 -10.43 -2.71
N TYR A 70 -2.09 -9.54 -2.46
CA TYR A 70 -1.83 -8.10 -2.43
C TYR A 70 -2.79 -7.38 -1.46
N PRO A 71 -2.68 -7.64 -0.15
CA PRO A 71 -3.53 -6.98 0.84
C PRO A 71 -3.24 -5.48 0.88
N GLY A 72 -4.20 -4.69 0.42
CA GLY A 72 -4.12 -3.23 0.42
C GLY A 72 -4.71 -2.61 1.69
N PHE A 73 -4.24 -1.41 2.04
CA PHE A 73 -4.76 -0.70 3.21
C PHE A 73 -6.12 -0.07 2.90
N CYS A 74 -6.99 0.02 3.90
CA CYS A 74 -8.22 0.79 3.82
C CYS A 74 -7.89 2.29 3.84
N VAL A 75 -8.18 2.97 2.73
CA VAL A 75 -7.82 4.38 2.50
C VAL A 75 -8.87 5.38 3.00
N THR A 76 -10.01 4.89 3.49
CA THR A 76 -11.09 5.74 4.05
C THR A 76 -11.37 5.40 5.51
N LYS A 77 -11.91 6.37 6.26
CA LYS A 77 -12.38 6.15 7.64
C LYS A 77 -13.43 5.03 7.72
N GLY A 78 -14.37 4.99 6.76
CA GLY A 78 -15.42 3.97 6.70
C GLY A 78 -14.87 2.58 6.40
N GLY A 79 -13.93 2.46 5.45
CA GLY A 79 -13.25 1.20 5.15
C GLY A 79 -12.46 0.66 6.34
N ARG A 80 -11.73 1.51 7.04
CA ARG A 80 -11.01 1.12 8.27
C ARG A 80 -11.95 0.64 9.37
N ALA A 81 -13.03 1.36 9.62
CA ALA A 81 -14.04 0.93 10.59
C ALA A 81 -14.63 -0.45 10.22
N ALA A 82 -14.97 -0.65 8.95
CA ALA A 82 -15.48 -1.93 8.46
C ALA A 82 -14.45 -3.07 8.56
N LEU A 83 -13.17 -2.80 8.32
CA LEU A 83 -12.11 -3.81 8.49
C LEU A 83 -11.95 -4.21 9.96
N ILE A 84 -11.95 -3.24 10.88
CA ILE A 84 -11.85 -3.52 12.32
C ILE A 84 -13.01 -4.40 12.79
N GLU A 85 -14.22 -4.16 12.27
CA GLU A 85 -15.41 -4.97 12.59
C GLU A 85 -15.36 -6.37 11.96
N ALA A 86 -15.04 -6.46 10.67
CA ALA A 86 -15.10 -7.71 9.92
C ALA A 86 -13.89 -8.63 10.16
N ASP A 87 -12.70 -8.05 10.37
CA ASP A 87 -11.44 -8.76 10.50
C ASP A 87 -10.45 -7.99 11.40
N PRO A 88 -10.67 -7.99 12.72
CA PRO A 88 -9.79 -7.32 13.67
C PRO A 88 -8.37 -7.90 13.65
N LYS A 89 -8.18 -9.15 13.24
CA LYS A 89 -6.84 -9.74 13.14
C LYS A 89 -6.04 -9.08 12.02
N GLU A 90 -6.63 -8.94 10.83
CA GLU A 90 -5.99 -8.24 9.72
C GLU A 90 -5.80 -6.74 10.02
N ALA A 91 -6.79 -6.09 10.64
CA ALA A 91 -6.65 -4.69 11.06
C ALA A 91 -5.50 -4.48 12.05
N MET A 92 -5.28 -5.42 12.97
CA MET A 92 -4.16 -5.37 13.92
C MET A 92 -2.83 -5.65 13.21
N ARG A 93 -2.75 -6.70 12.39
CA ARG A 93 -1.54 -7.10 11.65
C ARG A 93 -1.04 -5.96 10.75
N SER A 94 -1.96 -5.31 10.05
CA SER A 94 -1.66 -4.17 9.16
C SER A 94 -1.57 -2.81 9.86
N HIS A 95 -1.62 -2.77 11.19
CA HIS A 95 -1.56 -1.54 11.99
C HIS A 95 -2.64 -0.48 11.69
N GLN A 96 -3.84 -0.92 11.30
CA GLN A 96 -4.96 -0.05 10.92
C GLN A 96 -5.94 0.23 12.08
N MET A 97 -5.63 -0.22 13.30
CA MET A 97 -6.35 0.17 14.52
C MET A 97 -5.81 1.48 15.12
N GLY A 98 -6.64 2.17 15.90
CA GLY A 98 -6.24 3.41 16.56
C GLY A 98 -5.10 3.21 17.57
N GLY A 99 -4.16 4.16 17.62
CA GLY A 99 -3.07 4.19 18.60
C GLY A 99 -1.90 3.24 18.31
N MET A 100 -1.86 2.60 17.14
CA MET A 100 -0.76 1.71 16.77
C MET A 100 0.45 2.51 16.28
N SER A 101 1.65 2.09 16.70
CA SER A 101 2.92 2.79 16.41
C SER A 101 3.27 2.87 14.92
N ASN A 102 2.77 1.92 14.12
CA ASN A 102 2.97 1.88 12.68
C ASN A 102 1.71 2.27 11.89
N ASP A 103 0.75 2.97 12.51
CA ASP A 103 -0.39 3.49 11.77
C ASP A 103 0.09 4.43 10.65
N PRO A 104 -0.22 4.15 9.37
CA PRO A 104 0.33 4.93 8.26
C PRO A 104 -0.05 6.41 8.29
N ILE A 105 -1.24 6.76 8.79
CA ILE A 105 -1.67 8.16 8.84
C ILE A 105 -0.85 8.90 9.89
N THR A 106 -0.66 8.30 11.05
CA THR A 106 0.23 8.82 12.11
C THR A 106 1.65 9.00 11.57
N LEU A 107 2.22 7.96 10.93
CA LEU A 107 3.57 8.02 10.39
C LEU A 107 3.75 9.07 9.28
N ILE A 108 2.73 9.29 8.44
CA ILE A 108 2.73 10.38 7.45
C ILE A 108 2.73 11.74 8.16
N ASN A 109 1.88 11.92 9.17
CA ASN A 109 1.78 13.18 9.91
C ASN A 109 3.05 13.51 10.71
N GLU A 110 3.76 12.48 11.17
CA GLU A 110 5.06 12.60 11.87
C GLU A 110 6.25 12.80 10.91
N GLY A 111 6.02 12.77 9.59
CA GLY A 111 7.09 12.85 8.59
C GLY A 111 7.99 11.62 8.54
N ARG A 112 7.55 10.48 9.11
CA ARG A 112 8.25 9.18 9.06
C ARG A 112 8.01 8.46 7.74
N ILE A 113 6.88 8.71 7.08
CA ILE A 113 6.58 8.19 5.76
C ILE A 113 6.44 9.35 4.78
N HIS A 114 7.03 9.20 3.60
CA HIS A 114 6.98 10.19 2.52
C HIS A 114 6.23 9.63 1.31
N TYR A 115 5.44 10.49 0.65
CA TYR A 115 4.88 10.16 -0.65
C TYR A 115 6.00 10.01 -1.68
N ARG A 116 5.89 9.01 -2.55
CA ARG A 116 6.78 8.85 -3.70
C ARG A 116 6.63 10.06 -4.63
N ASP A 117 7.77 10.59 -5.08
CA ASP A 117 7.87 11.73 -5.99
C ASP A 117 8.96 11.44 -7.04
N ILE A 118 9.00 12.23 -8.11
CA ILE A 118 10.07 12.16 -9.11
C ILE A 118 11.34 12.86 -8.59
N PRO A 119 12.53 12.45 -9.07
CA PRO A 119 13.78 13.16 -8.81
C PRO A 119 13.68 14.66 -9.11
N LYS A 120 14.19 15.49 -8.18
CA LYS A 120 14.19 16.96 -8.30
C LYS A 120 15.55 17.54 -8.67
N GLN A 121 16.63 16.83 -8.34
CA GLN A 121 18.01 17.29 -8.52
C GLN A 121 18.70 16.64 -9.73
N GLN A 122 18.23 15.46 -10.15
CA GLN A 122 18.72 14.70 -11.30
C GLN A 122 17.53 14.37 -12.22
N SER A 123 17.82 13.97 -13.45
CA SER A 123 16.80 13.50 -14.39
C SER A 123 16.30 12.09 -14.01
N LEU A 124 15.18 11.66 -14.58
CA LEU A 124 14.72 10.27 -14.42
C LEU A 124 15.70 9.30 -15.10
N GLU A 125 16.29 9.72 -16.20
CA GLU A 125 17.29 8.98 -16.97
C GLU A 125 18.53 8.69 -16.12
N ASP A 126 19.07 9.67 -15.40
CA ASP A 126 20.22 9.48 -14.50
C ASP A 126 19.96 8.37 -13.47
N TRP A 127 18.75 8.36 -12.90
CA TRP A 127 18.34 7.33 -11.93
C TRP A 127 18.13 5.96 -12.57
N ASN A 128 17.60 5.90 -13.79
CA ASN A 128 17.41 4.66 -14.53
C ASN A 128 18.75 4.02 -14.91
N ASP A 129 19.70 4.83 -15.37
CA ASP A 129 21.05 4.39 -15.73
C ASP A 129 21.77 3.86 -14.49
N TYR A 130 21.78 4.62 -13.39
CA TYR A 130 22.37 4.19 -12.13
C TYR A 130 21.76 2.88 -11.61
N TRP A 131 20.43 2.76 -11.63
CA TRP A 131 19.76 1.52 -11.20
C TRP A 131 20.09 0.33 -12.10
N SER A 132 20.25 0.57 -13.40
CA SER A 132 20.62 -0.46 -14.36
C SER A 132 22.05 -0.92 -14.15
N GLU A 133 22.99 -0.01 -13.93
CA GLU A 133 24.38 -0.34 -13.58
C GLU A 133 24.45 -1.16 -12.29
N TYR A 134 23.81 -0.69 -11.21
CA TYR A 134 23.77 -1.38 -9.92
C TYR A 134 23.24 -2.82 -10.01
N LYS A 135 22.22 -3.08 -10.83
CA LYS A 135 21.67 -4.43 -10.99
C LYS A 135 22.58 -5.39 -11.76
N ASN A 136 23.51 -4.86 -12.55
CA ASN A 136 24.39 -5.64 -13.43
C ASN A 136 25.81 -5.80 -12.89
N SER A 137 26.13 -5.16 -11.74
CA SER A 137 27.38 -5.34 -10.99
C SER A 137 27.28 -6.47 -9.97
#